data_AF-A0A957JRA6-F1
#
_entry.id   AF-A0A957JRA6-F1
#
_cell.length_a   1.000
_cell.length_b   1.000
_cell.length_c   1.000
_cell.angle_alpha   90.00
_cell.angle_beta   90.00
_cell.angle_gamma   90.00
#
_symmetry.space_group_name_H-M   'P 1'
#
loop_
_entity.id
_entity.type
_entity.pdbx_description
1 polymer ?
#
loop_
_entity_poly.entity_id
_entity_poly.type
_entity_poly.pdbx_seq_one_letter_code
_entity_poly.pdbx_strand_id
1 'polypeptide(L)'
;LVNELDEAIRTALTQLQQVVEAQGGELCGAPLGIYHGQINEEENGPIEICWPVRGNLTPQGEVALRMLAGGTAVCVNAHGDDCNFPAILGAYDAAYDWIKANGHNMAEPPREIWHTAPGADAHMQIVWLYQ
;
A
#
# COMPACT_ATOMS: atom_id res chain seq x y z
N LEU A 1 -5.73 13.81 -6.32
CA LEU A 1 -7.00 13.73 -5.57
C LEU A 1 -7.45 12.28 -5.52
N VAL A 2 -8.41 11.88 -4.68
CA VAL A 2 -8.89 10.47 -4.66
C VAL A 2 -9.30 9.98 -6.06
N ASN A 3 -9.90 10.85 -6.87
CA ASN A 3 -10.32 10.55 -8.24
C ASN A 3 -9.16 10.37 -9.25
N GLU A 4 -7.94 10.76 -8.88
CA GLU A 4 -6.73 10.63 -9.70
C GLU A 4 -5.80 9.54 -9.14
N LEU A 5 -6.11 9.01 -7.96
CA LEU A 5 -5.25 8.10 -7.23
C LEU A 5 -5.07 6.78 -7.98
N ASP A 6 -6.15 6.20 -8.50
CA ASP A 6 -6.11 4.93 -9.24
C ASP A 6 -5.20 5.02 -10.46
N GLU A 7 -5.27 6.12 -11.20
CA GLU A 7 -4.45 6.34 -12.39
C GLU A 7 -2.98 6.58 -12.03
N ALA A 8 -2.72 7.31 -10.95
CA ALA A 8 -1.38 7.51 -10.42
C ALA A 8 -0.76 6.19 -9.94
N ILE A 9 -1.52 5.37 -9.21
CA ILE A 9 -1.11 4.02 -8.78
C ILE A 9 -0.76 3.18 -10.01
N ARG A 10 -1.67 3.11 -11.00
CA ARG A 10 -1.46 2.32 -12.22
C ARG A 10 -0.20 2.75 -12.99
N THR A 11 0.02 4.06 -13.10
CA THR A 11 1.20 4.63 -13.77
C THR A 11 2.48 4.26 -13.04
N ALA A 12 2.50 4.43 -11.71
CA ALA A 12 3.65 4.09 -10.87
C ALA A 12 3.97 2.59 -10.93
N LEU A 13 2.97 1.71 -10.85
CA LEU A 13 3.18 0.26 -10.95
C LEU A 13 3.78 -0.13 -12.32
N THR A 14 3.32 0.50 -13.40
CA THR A 14 3.88 0.28 -14.73
C THR A 14 5.34 0.72 -14.80
N GLN A 15 5.69 1.88 -14.23
CA GLN A 15 7.07 2.36 -14.19
C GLN A 15 7.98 1.45 -13.36
N LEU A 16 7.51 0.98 -12.20
CA LEU A 16 8.24 0.04 -11.34
C LEU A 16 8.53 -1.27 -12.07
N GLN A 17 7.53 -1.83 -12.76
CA GLN A 17 7.70 -3.04 -13.56
C GLN A 17 8.79 -2.86 -14.64
N GLN A 18 8.76 -1.76 -15.39
CA GLN A 18 9.75 -1.48 -16.43
C GLN A 18 11.19 -1.40 -15.88
N VAL A 19 11.37 -0.74 -14.73
CA VAL A 19 12.69 -0.60 -14.08
C VAL A 19 13.23 -1.95 -13.62
N VAL A 20 12.37 -2.84 -13.13
CA VAL A 20 12.74 -4.19 -12.68
C VAL A 20 13.08 -5.08 -13.87
N GLU A 21 12.24 -5.11 -14.90
CA GLU A 21 12.44 -5.92 -16.10
C GLU A 21 13.71 -5.51 -16.87
N ALA A 22 13.98 -4.21 -17.01
CA ALA A 22 15.17 -3.69 -17.68
C ALA A 22 16.50 -4.13 -17.02
N GLN A 23 16.45 -4.54 -15.76
CA GLN A 23 17.60 -4.98 -14.98
C GLN A 23 17.61 -6.50 -14.73
N GLY A 24 16.67 -7.24 -15.31
CA GLY A 24 16.55 -8.69 -15.12
C GLY A 24 16.15 -9.10 -13.70
N GLY A 25 15.47 -8.23 -12.96
CA GLY A 25 14.90 -8.56 -11.66
C GLY A 25 13.53 -9.24 -11.77
N GLU A 26 12.99 -9.65 -10.61
CA GLU A 26 11.70 -10.31 -10.49
C GLU A 26 10.78 -9.51 -9.57
N LEU A 27 9.55 -9.24 -10.02
CA LEU A 27 8.47 -8.77 -9.15
C LEU A 27 8.01 -9.95 -8.27
N CYS A 28 7.89 -9.70 -6.96
CA CYS A 28 7.56 -10.72 -5.97
C CYS A 28 6.37 -10.26 -5.12
N GLY A 29 5.34 -11.10 -5.02
CA GLY A 29 4.17 -10.79 -4.20
C GLY A 29 3.32 -9.62 -4.73
N ALA A 30 2.38 -9.21 -3.90
CA ALA A 30 1.45 -8.12 -4.21
C ALA A 30 2.12 -6.74 -4.06
N PRO A 31 1.80 -5.78 -4.95
CA PRO A 31 2.17 -4.38 -4.74
C PRO A 31 1.46 -3.79 -3.52
N LEU A 32 1.99 -2.69 -3.01
CA LEU A 32 1.45 -2.01 -1.84
C LEU A 32 1.61 -0.49 -1.89
N GLY A 33 0.67 0.23 -1.27
CA GLY A 33 0.77 1.65 -0.97
C GLY A 33 1.15 1.89 0.49
N ILE A 34 1.99 2.88 0.77
CA ILE A 34 2.29 3.36 2.13
C ILE A 34 1.75 4.79 2.26
N TYR A 35 0.82 5.00 3.20
CA TYR A 35 0.07 6.25 3.31
C TYR A 35 0.58 7.07 4.50
N HIS A 36 1.33 8.14 4.23
CA HIS A 36 1.99 8.98 5.25
C HIS A 36 1.12 10.12 5.78
N GLY A 37 -0.06 10.31 5.21
CA GLY A 37 -1.02 11.34 5.59
C GLY A 37 -2.40 11.02 5.03
N GLN A 38 -3.40 11.84 5.39
CA GLN A 38 -4.76 11.65 4.90
C GLN A 38 -4.84 11.95 3.40
N ILE A 39 -5.52 11.07 2.67
CA ILE A 39 -5.90 11.31 1.27
C ILE A 39 -7.43 11.43 1.25
N ASN A 40 -7.93 12.57 0.81
CA ASN A 40 -9.36 12.85 0.69
C ASN A 40 -9.63 13.72 -0.55
N GLU A 41 -10.83 14.30 -0.66
CA GLU A 41 -11.22 15.17 -1.79
C GLU A 41 -10.49 16.52 -1.81
N GLU A 42 -9.79 16.88 -0.73
CA GLU A 42 -9.10 18.17 -0.57
C GLU A 42 -7.58 17.99 -0.38
N GLU A 43 -7.15 16.87 0.21
CA GLU A 43 -5.77 16.57 0.57
C GLU A 43 -5.19 15.40 -0.25
N ASN A 44 -4.03 15.64 -0.85
CA ASN A 44 -3.20 14.63 -1.51
C ASN A 44 -2.09 14.19 -0.56
N GLY A 45 -2.45 13.57 0.56
CA GLY A 45 -1.48 13.03 1.51
C GLY A 45 -0.38 12.22 0.80
N PRO A 46 0.88 12.30 1.29
CA PRO A 46 1.98 11.63 0.62
C PRO A 46 1.78 10.11 0.61
N ILE A 47 1.84 9.52 -0.58
CA ILE A 47 1.76 8.07 -0.80
C ILE A 47 3.05 7.57 -1.46
N GLU A 48 3.56 6.45 -0.96
CA GLU A 48 4.60 5.69 -1.66
C GLU A 48 3.97 4.46 -2.32
N ILE A 49 4.15 4.31 -3.63
CA ILE A 49 3.75 3.11 -4.37
C ILE A 49 4.94 2.18 -4.44
N CYS A 50 4.77 0.95 -3.97
CA CYS A 50 5.84 -0.01 -3.80
C CYS A 50 5.47 -1.36 -4.43
N TRP A 51 6.48 -2.08 -4.93
CA TRP A 51 6.35 -3.47 -5.35
C TRP A 51 7.51 -4.27 -4.76
N PRO A 52 7.28 -5.36 -4.01
CA PRO A 52 8.38 -6.19 -3.55
C PRO A 52 9.09 -6.83 -4.74
N VAL A 53 10.43 -6.88 -4.67
CA VAL A 53 11.29 -7.28 -5.77
C VAL A 53 12.39 -8.23 -5.29
N ARG A 54 12.90 -9.05 -6.20
CA ARG A 54 14.10 -9.86 -6.02
C ARG A 54 15.08 -9.57 -7.17
N GLY A 55 16.37 -9.56 -6.84
CA GLY A 55 17.45 -9.33 -7.79
C GLY A 55 18.37 -8.21 -7.35
N ASN A 56 19.45 -8.01 -8.10
CA ASN A 56 20.43 -6.97 -7.83
C ASN A 56 20.10 -5.72 -8.65
N LEU A 57 19.13 -4.96 -8.17
CA LEU A 57 18.60 -3.76 -8.82
C LEU A 57 19.36 -2.51 -8.36
N THR A 58 19.40 -1.51 -9.23
CA THR A 58 19.89 -0.15 -8.93
C THR A 58 18.74 0.84 -9.09
N PRO A 59 18.57 1.82 -8.17
CA PRO A 59 17.57 2.89 -8.30
C PRO A 59 17.73 3.65 -9.64
N GLN A 60 16.62 3.99 -10.30
CA GLN A 60 16.62 4.75 -11.56
C GLN A 60 15.53 5.83 -11.54
N GLY A 61 15.88 7.05 -11.95
CA GLY A 61 14.95 8.18 -11.96
C GLY A 61 14.38 8.45 -10.57
N GLU A 62 13.05 8.44 -10.46
CA GLU A 62 12.32 8.64 -9.20
C GLU A 62 12.12 7.34 -8.39
N VAL A 63 12.53 6.18 -8.92
CA VAL A 63 12.39 4.89 -8.23
C VAL A 63 13.52 4.70 -7.23
N ALA A 64 13.16 4.49 -5.97
CA ALA A 64 14.06 4.12 -4.89
C ALA A 64 13.96 2.62 -4.55
N LEU A 65 15.03 2.06 -3.98
CA LEU A 65 15.04 0.71 -3.42
C LEU A 65 15.18 0.80 -1.90
N ARG A 66 14.30 0.11 -1.17
CA ARG A 66 14.28 0.15 0.29
C ARG A 66 13.87 -1.21 0.86
N MET A 67 14.53 -1.60 1.95
CA MET A 67 14.04 -2.67 2.81
C MET A 67 12.97 -2.10 3.74
N LEU A 68 11.73 -2.58 3.63
CA LEU A 68 10.67 -2.20 4.56
C LEU A 68 10.83 -2.92 5.89
N ALA A 69 10.55 -2.22 7.00
CA ALA A 69 10.59 -2.82 8.32
C ALA A 69 9.54 -3.95 8.43
N GLY A 70 9.98 -5.09 8.96
CA GLY A 70 9.10 -6.12 9.49
C GLY A 70 8.72 -5.81 10.94
N GLY A 71 7.77 -6.54 11.49
CA GLY A 71 7.33 -6.37 12.86
C GLY A 71 5.97 -7.01 13.11
N THR A 72 5.44 -6.78 14.31
CA THR A 72 4.08 -7.17 14.65
C THR A 72 3.10 -6.18 14.01
N ALA A 73 2.06 -6.70 13.36
CA ALA A 73 1.09 -5.89 12.66
C ALA A 73 -0.33 -6.41 12.87
N VAL A 74 -1.28 -5.49 12.84
CA VAL A 74 -2.69 -5.82 12.59
C VAL A 74 -2.90 -5.89 11.08
N CYS A 75 -3.62 -6.91 10.64
CA CYS A 75 -4.01 -7.08 9.24
C CYS A 75 -5.53 -7.14 9.16
N VAL A 76 -6.15 -6.22 8.43
CA VAL A 76 -7.59 -6.22 8.14
C VAL A 76 -7.78 -6.55 6.67
N ASN A 77 -8.59 -7.57 6.38
CA ASN A 77 -8.94 -7.93 5.00
C ASN A 77 -10.18 -7.15 4.57
N ALA A 78 -10.10 -6.53 3.38
CA ALA A 78 -11.23 -5.92 2.70
C ALA A 78 -11.49 -6.65 1.38
N HIS A 79 -12.77 -6.80 1.01
CA HIS A 79 -13.18 -7.53 -0.18
C HIS A 79 -14.27 -6.79 -0.96
N GLY A 80 -14.25 -6.92 -2.29
CA GLY A 80 -15.27 -6.37 -3.18
C GLY A 80 -15.49 -4.87 -2.95
N ASP A 81 -16.72 -4.51 -2.62
CA ASP A 81 -17.10 -3.11 -2.41
C ASP A 81 -16.39 -2.44 -1.22
N ASP A 82 -15.94 -3.21 -0.23
CA ASP A 82 -15.19 -2.69 0.92
C ASP A 82 -13.79 -2.19 0.51
N CYS A 83 -13.29 -2.57 -0.66
CA CYS A 83 -12.03 -2.06 -1.20
C CYS A 83 -12.15 -0.65 -1.80
N ASN A 84 -13.37 -0.13 -1.96
CA ASN A 84 -13.60 1.16 -2.61
C ASN A 84 -13.72 2.30 -1.59
N PHE A 85 -13.31 3.51 -1.99
CA PHE A 85 -13.62 4.70 -1.20
C PHE A 85 -15.13 5.01 -1.24
N PRO A 86 -15.77 5.38 -0.11
CA PRO A 86 -15.20 5.57 1.23
C PRO A 86 -15.22 4.31 2.12
N ALA A 87 -15.77 3.19 1.65
CA ALA A 87 -15.93 1.96 2.46
C ALA A 87 -14.60 1.44 3.04
N ILE A 88 -13.51 1.54 2.27
CA ILE A 88 -12.17 1.13 2.70
C ILE A 88 -11.68 1.81 3.98
N LEU A 89 -12.18 3.02 4.30
CA LEU A 89 -11.85 3.71 5.55
C LEU A 89 -12.25 2.89 6.78
N GLY A 90 -13.30 2.06 6.69
CA GLY A 90 -13.69 1.15 7.76
C GLY A 90 -12.62 0.12 8.12
N ALA A 91 -11.79 -0.30 7.15
CA ALA A 91 -10.68 -1.21 7.40
C ALA A 91 -9.50 -0.49 8.10
N TYR A 92 -9.26 0.78 7.76
CA TYR A 92 -8.28 1.62 8.47
C TYR A 92 -8.71 1.88 9.92
N ASP A 93 -9.97 2.25 10.12
CA ASP A 93 -10.54 2.49 11.45
C ASP A 93 -10.49 1.23 12.31
N ALA A 94 -10.85 0.06 11.74
CA ALA A 94 -10.77 -1.21 12.45
C ALA A 94 -9.35 -1.57 12.91
N ALA A 95 -8.34 -1.31 12.07
CA ALA A 95 -6.93 -1.52 12.43
C ALA A 95 -6.49 -0.56 13.55
N TYR A 96 -6.81 0.72 13.41
CA TYR A 96 -6.50 1.76 14.39
C TYR A 96 -7.14 1.45 15.75
N ASP A 97 -8.45 1.20 15.77
CA ASP A 97 -9.22 0.95 16.98
C ASP A 97 -8.70 -0.29 17.71
N TRP A 98 -8.35 -1.37 16.98
CA TRP A 98 -7.77 -2.55 17.60
C TRP A 98 -6.43 -2.25 18.27
N ILE A 99 -5.53 -1.52 17.59
CA ILE A 99 -4.21 -1.15 18.14
C ILE A 99 -4.40 -0.33 19.42
N LYS A 100 -5.30 0.66 19.40
CA LYS A 100 -5.56 1.53 20.55
C LYS A 100 -6.23 0.77 21.71
N ALA A 101 -7.23 -0.06 21.42
CA ALA A 101 -7.96 -0.82 22.43
C ALA A 101 -7.06 -1.84 23.17
N ASN A 102 -6.00 -2.32 22.52
CA ASN A 102 -5.03 -3.24 23.11
C ASN A 102 -3.82 -2.52 23.74
N GLY A 103 -3.84 -1.19 23.84
CA GLY A 103 -2.81 -0.40 24.53
C GLY A 103 -1.50 -0.25 23.76
N HIS A 104 -1.50 -0.52 22.45
CA HIS A 104 -0.33 -0.38 21.59
C HIS A 104 -0.27 1.00 20.92
N ASN A 105 0.87 1.30 20.32
CA ASN A 105 1.07 2.48 19.46
C ASN A 105 1.40 2.05 18.04
N MET A 106 0.91 2.79 17.06
CA MET A 106 1.29 2.61 15.66
C MET A 106 2.80 2.88 15.52
N ALA A 107 3.52 1.93 14.92
CA ALA A 107 4.98 2.01 14.77
C ALA A 107 5.38 2.70 13.47
N GLU A 108 4.59 2.54 12.42
CA GLU A 108 4.83 3.05 11.06
C GLU A 108 3.49 3.45 10.42
N PRO A 109 3.51 4.19 9.30
CA PRO A 109 2.31 4.42 8.50
C PRO A 109 1.67 3.10 8.01
N PRO A 110 0.34 3.06 7.83
CA PRO A 110 -0.35 1.88 7.34
C PRO A 110 0.05 1.56 5.90
N ARG A 111 -0.02 0.27 5.57
CA ARG A 111 0.25 -0.28 4.24
C ARG A 111 -1.03 -0.88 3.67
N GLU A 112 -1.37 -0.50 2.45
CA GLU A 112 -2.46 -1.12 1.69
C GLU A 112 -1.85 -2.13 0.71
N ILE A 113 -2.10 -3.42 0.90
CA ILE A 113 -1.58 -4.49 0.03
C ILE A 113 -2.67 -4.88 -0.96
N TRP A 114 -2.40 -4.75 -2.26
CA TRP A 114 -3.36 -5.01 -3.33
C TRP A 114 -3.18 -6.41 -3.92
N HIS A 115 -3.94 -7.39 -3.43
CA HIS A 115 -3.81 -8.78 -3.87
C HIS A 115 -4.41 -9.03 -5.26
N THR A 116 -5.45 -8.27 -5.63
CA THR A 116 -6.11 -8.34 -6.93
C THR A 116 -6.34 -6.95 -7.49
N ALA A 117 -6.71 -6.89 -8.78
CA ALA A 117 -7.15 -5.64 -9.40
C ALA A 117 -8.48 -5.15 -8.77
N PRO A 118 -8.79 -3.85 -8.88
CA PRO A 118 -10.09 -3.30 -8.51
C PRO A 118 -11.24 -3.99 -9.26
N GLY A 119 -12.41 -4.11 -8.60
CA GLY A 119 -13.60 -4.75 -9.16
C GLY A 119 -14.39 -5.55 -8.13
N ALA A 120 -15.37 -6.32 -8.58
CA ALA A 120 -16.25 -7.11 -7.71
C ALA A 120 -15.50 -8.14 -6.85
N ASP A 121 -14.39 -8.68 -7.38
CA ASP A 121 -13.54 -9.66 -6.68
C ASP A 121 -12.30 -9.00 -6.05
N ALA A 122 -12.32 -7.67 -5.84
CA ALA A 122 -11.21 -6.95 -5.24
C ALA A 122 -10.84 -7.55 -3.87
N HIS A 123 -9.55 -7.70 -3.60
CA HIS A 123 -9.03 -8.11 -2.29
C HIS A 123 -7.83 -7.24 -1.94
N MET A 124 -7.96 -6.55 -0.81
CA MET A 124 -6.92 -5.70 -0.25
C MET A 124 -6.71 -6.03 1.23
N GLN A 125 -5.54 -5.71 1.75
CA GLN A 125 -5.26 -5.76 3.18
C GLN A 125 -4.73 -4.43 3.68
N ILE A 126 -5.31 -3.94 4.77
CA ILE A 126 -4.71 -2.87 5.56
C ILE A 126 -3.80 -3.51 6.61
N VAL A 127 -2.51 -3.24 6.50
CA VAL A 127 -1.47 -3.74 7.41
C VAL A 127 -0.88 -2.58 8.18
N TRP A 128 -1.05 -2.58 9.51
CA TRP A 128 -0.54 -1.51 10.37
C TRP A 128 0.36 -2.08 11.46
N LEU A 129 1.66 -1.75 11.37
CA LEU A 129 2.65 -2.16 12.37
C LEU A 129 2.42 -1.43 13.69
N TYR A 130 2.60 -2.14 14.80
CA TYR A 130 2.45 -1.59 16.15
C TYR A 130 3.55 -2.07 17.11
N GLN A 131 3.70 -1.34 18.21
CA GLN A 131 4.63 -1.63 19.33
C GLN A 131 3.97 -1.36 20.68
#